data_AF-A0AAE3D811-F1
#
_entry.id   AF-A0AAE3D811-F1
#
_cell.length_a   1.000
_cell.length_b   1.000
_cell.length_c   1.000
_cell.angle_alpha   90.00
_cell.angle_beta   90.00
_cell.angle_gamma   90.00
#
_symmetry.space_group_name_H-M   'P 1'
#
loop_
_entity.id
_entity.type
_entity.pdbx_description
1 polymer ?
#
loop_
_entity_poly.entity_id
_entity_poly.type
_entity_poly.pdbx_seq_one_letter_code
_entity_poly.pdbx_strand_id
1 'polypeptide(L)'
;MAAVCGSDDSEISTALAFGEAEECTQNAKTREDTIVKISDCLSEQMPEIDDWAAYVDLKNDGQAYLYQTYDLETEEVYKDGAGSEYLGEYYSVHVSEMWEDHSVSWSTFYVSVNFDKVLWKDMVGLADSEFEVYTFIRGVEKFVVLSKP
;
A
#
# COMPACT_ATOMS: atom_id res chain seq x y z
N MET A 1 -22.82 30.28 -59.65
CA MET A 1 -21.42 30.60 -59.32
C MET A 1 -21.42 30.98 -57.84
N ALA A 2 -21.17 30.04 -56.93
CA ALA A 2 -19.84 29.61 -56.42
C ALA A 2 -19.14 30.76 -55.69
N ALA A 3 -19.17 30.75 -54.34
CA ALA A 3 -18.08 30.38 -53.42
C ALA A 3 -17.19 31.62 -53.11
N VAL A 4 -16.82 31.99 -51.88
CA VAL A 4 -16.17 31.22 -50.81
C VAL A 4 -16.34 32.01 -49.50
N CYS A 5 -16.84 31.38 -48.44
CA CYS A 5 -16.58 31.79 -47.05
C CYS A 5 -16.39 30.52 -46.22
N GLY A 6 -15.25 30.38 -45.55
CA GLY A 6 -15.02 29.39 -44.49
C GLY A 6 -14.09 28.25 -44.90
N SER A 7 -12.79 28.47 -44.74
CA SER A 7 -11.78 27.41 -44.74
C SER A 7 -11.16 27.32 -43.34
N ASP A 8 -11.25 26.09 -42.83
CA ASP A 8 -10.37 25.43 -41.86
C ASP A 8 -10.61 25.62 -40.36
N ASP A 9 -11.53 24.76 -39.92
CA ASP A 9 -11.51 24.00 -38.67
C ASP A 9 -10.10 23.63 -38.15
N SER A 10 -9.89 23.93 -36.88
CA SER A 10 -9.38 22.98 -35.88
C SER A 10 -8.01 22.31 -36.13
N GLU A 11 -6.91 23.05 -35.97
CA GLU A 11 -5.55 22.49 -35.80
C GLU A 11 -4.96 22.66 -34.40
N ILE A 12 -5.75 22.49 -33.33
CA ILE A 12 -5.18 22.39 -31.96
C ILE A 12 -5.95 21.37 -31.12
N SER A 13 -5.66 20.07 -31.30
CA SER A 13 -6.02 19.03 -30.31
C SER A 13 -5.25 17.72 -30.53
N THR A 14 -3.95 17.80 -30.84
CA THR A 14 -3.09 16.59 -30.88
C THR A 14 -1.85 16.74 -30.02
N ALA A 15 -1.33 17.96 -29.80
CA ALA A 15 -0.17 18.17 -28.92
C ALA A 15 -0.45 17.94 -27.43
N LEU A 16 -1.70 18.09 -26.96
CA LEU A 16 -2.07 17.88 -25.55
C LEU A 16 -2.05 16.38 -25.17
N ALA A 17 -2.57 15.53 -26.06
CA ALA A 17 -2.70 14.10 -25.82
C ALA A 17 -1.35 13.35 -25.73
N PHE A 18 -0.29 13.86 -26.36
CA PHE A 18 1.05 13.26 -26.26
C PHE A 18 1.72 13.58 -24.91
N GLY A 19 1.57 14.81 -24.41
CA GLY A 19 2.09 15.19 -23.09
C GLY A 19 1.44 14.43 -21.94
N GLU A 20 0.11 14.25 -22.00
CA GLU A 20 -0.65 13.48 -21.00
C GLU A 20 -0.28 11.98 -21.05
N ALA A 21 -0.10 11.40 -22.24
CA ALA A 21 0.28 10.00 -22.38
C ALA A 21 1.71 9.71 -21.88
N GLU A 22 2.67 10.61 -22.12
CA GLU A 22 4.03 10.48 -21.60
C GLU A 22 4.09 10.66 -20.08
N GLU A 23 3.35 11.62 -19.52
CA GLU A 23 3.24 11.82 -18.06
C GLU A 23 2.57 10.62 -17.37
N CYS A 24 1.46 10.10 -17.91
CA CYS A 24 0.82 8.89 -17.40
C CYS A 24 1.77 7.69 -17.42
N THR A 25 2.58 7.54 -18.48
CA THR A 25 3.53 6.41 -18.60
C THR A 25 4.69 6.53 -17.61
N GLN A 26 5.23 7.74 -17.40
CA GLN A 26 6.28 7.99 -16.42
C GLN A 26 5.79 7.83 -14.98
N ASN A 27 4.57 8.29 -14.68
CA ASN A 27 3.94 8.13 -13.38
C ASN A 27 3.68 6.65 -13.07
N ALA A 28 3.17 5.88 -14.04
CA ALA A 28 2.98 4.43 -13.89
C ALA A 28 4.31 3.70 -13.61
N LYS A 29 5.38 4.03 -14.36
CA LYS A 29 6.71 3.43 -14.14
C LYS A 29 7.29 3.78 -12.76
N THR A 30 7.08 5.01 -12.30
CA THR A 30 7.53 5.46 -10.98
C THR A 30 6.74 4.77 -9.87
N ARG A 31 5.43 4.58 -10.07
CA ARG A 31 4.56 3.84 -9.17
C ARG A 31 4.96 2.38 -9.02
N GLU A 32 5.22 1.69 -10.14
CA GLU A 32 5.67 0.29 -10.12
C GLU A 32 7.03 0.13 -9.43
N ASP A 33 7.99 1.03 -9.68
CA ASP A 33 9.29 1.03 -9.01
C ASP A 33 9.16 1.22 -7.49
N THR A 34 8.28 2.12 -7.05
CA THR A 34 7.99 2.31 -5.62
C THR A 34 7.38 1.06 -5.00
N ILE A 35 6.39 0.43 -5.66
CA ILE A 35 5.77 -0.81 -5.14
C ILE A 35 6.81 -1.92 -4.98
N VAL A 36 7.71 -2.10 -5.96
CA VAL A 36 8.79 -3.09 -5.87
C VAL A 36 9.68 -2.81 -4.67
N LYS A 37 10.12 -1.57 -4.47
CA LYS A 37 10.95 -1.19 -3.31
C LYS A 37 10.25 -1.41 -1.96
N ILE A 38 8.94 -1.11 -1.89
CA ILE A 38 8.14 -1.39 -0.69
C ILE A 38 8.09 -2.89 -0.42
N SER A 39 7.81 -3.68 -1.46
CA SER A 39 7.71 -5.14 -1.36
C SER A 39 9.03 -5.79 -0.96
N ASP A 40 10.14 -5.37 -1.58
CA ASP A 40 11.48 -5.85 -1.25
C ASP A 40 11.82 -5.55 0.22
N CYS A 41 11.65 -4.30 0.66
CA CYS A 41 11.91 -3.90 2.04
C CYS A 41 11.04 -4.67 3.06
N LEU A 42 9.76 -4.89 2.72
CA LEU A 42 8.85 -5.66 3.57
C LEU A 42 9.29 -7.12 3.69
N SER A 43 9.59 -7.78 2.57
CA SER A 43 10.04 -9.18 2.58
C SER A 43 11.41 -9.35 3.28
N GLU A 44 12.34 -8.41 3.10
CA GLU A 44 13.65 -8.44 3.76
C GLU A 44 13.57 -8.33 5.29
N GLN A 45 12.68 -7.48 5.82
CA GLN A 45 12.54 -7.26 7.26
C GLN A 45 11.50 -8.16 7.93
N MET A 46 10.51 -8.64 7.16
CA MET A 46 9.45 -9.55 7.59
C MET A 46 9.41 -10.78 6.67
N PRO A 47 10.43 -11.65 6.70
CA PRO A 47 10.45 -12.87 5.90
C PRO A 47 9.26 -13.80 6.22
N GLU A 48 8.63 -13.65 7.39
CA GLU A 48 7.43 -14.41 7.76
C GLU A 48 6.23 -14.15 6.84
N ILE A 49 6.23 -13.06 6.05
CA ILE A 49 5.13 -12.79 5.11
C ILE A 49 5.03 -13.88 4.03
N ASP A 50 6.15 -14.49 3.65
CA ASP A 50 6.20 -15.60 2.70
C ASP A 50 5.61 -16.87 3.33
N ASP A 51 5.85 -17.09 4.63
CA ASP A 51 5.23 -18.18 5.39
C ASP A 51 3.70 -18.00 5.49
N TRP A 52 3.22 -16.75 5.59
CA TRP A 52 1.79 -16.45 5.62
C TRP A 52 1.11 -16.78 4.29
N ALA A 53 1.76 -16.49 3.17
CA ALA A 53 1.26 -16.84 1.85
C ALA A 53 1.10 -18.36 1.69
N ALA A 54 2.11 -19.12 2.11
CA ALA A 54 2.06 -20.58 2.12
C ALA A 54 0.98 -21.13 3.05
N TYR A 55 0.79 -20.51 4.22
CA TYR A 55 -0.25 -20.90 5.16
C TYR A 55 -1.66 -20.67 4.60
N VAL A 56 -1.91 -19.51 3.97
CA VAL A 56 -3.21 -19.20 3.35
C VAL A 56 -3.56 -20.21 2.26
N ASP A 57 -2.62 -20.53 1.39
CA ASP A 57 -2.81 -21.51 0.31
C ASP A 57 -3.13 -22.90 0.87
N LEU A 58 -2.33 -23.37 1.84
CA LEU A 58 -2.50 -24.70 2.44
C LEU A 58 -3.81 -24.84 3.23
N LYS A 59 -4.16 -23.84 4.03
CA LYS A 59 -5.33 -23.88 4.91
C LYS A 59 -6.64 -23.84 4.12
N ASN A 60 -6.66 -23.07 3.04
CA ASN A 60 -7.87 -22.80 2.29
C ASN A 60 -7.97 -23.63 0.99
N ASP A 61 -7.11 -24.64 0.79
CA ASP A 61 -7.10 -25.52 -0.39
C ASP A 61 -7.10 -24.73 -1.71
N GLY A 62 -6.32 -23.64 -1.77
CA GLY A 62 -6.23 -22.73 -2.92
C GLY A 62 -7.47 -21.84 -3.17
N GLN A 63 -8.48 -21.85 -2.29
CA GLN A 63 -9.66 -20.98 -2.42
C GLN A 63 -9.38 -19.51 -2.07
N ALA A 64 -8.27 -19.25 -1.39
CA ALA A 64 -7.84 -17.93 -1.01
C ALA A 64 -6.34 -17.77 -1.24
N TYR A 65 -5.92 -16.52 -1.41
CA TYR A 65 -4.50 -16.17 -1.53
C TYR A 65 -4.18 -14.93 -0.72
N LEU A 66 -2.93 -14.82 -0.27
CA LEU A 66 -2.44 -13.62 0.40
C LEU A 66 -2.27 -12.51 -0.63
N TYR A 67 -2.79 -11.34 -0.31
CA TYR A 67 -2.75 -10.16 -1.18
C TYR A 67 -2.25 -8.96 -0.39
N GLN A 68 -1.41 -8.16 -1.05
CA GLN A 68 -0.84 -6.95 -0.49
C GLN A 68 -1.38 -5.75 -1.27
N THR A 69 -2.01 -4.81 -0.56
CA THR A 69 -2.47 -3.55 -1.13
C THR A 69 -1.55 -2.43 -0.64
N TYR A 70 -0.98 -1.68 -1.58
CA TYR A 70 -0.01 -0.62 -1.31
C TYR A 70 -0.70 0.73 -1.40
N ASP A 71 -0.74 1.46 -0.28
CA ASP A 71 -1.05 2.88 -0.28
C ASP A 71 0.23 3.67 -0.53
N LEU A 72 0.23 4.42 -1.62
CA LEU A 72 1.38 5.21 -2.07
C LEU A 72 1.28 6.67 -1.61
N GLU A 73 0.19 7.04 -0.94
CA GLU A 73 0.15 8.27 -0.16
C GLU A 73 0.91 8.03 1.14
N THR A 74 1.89 8.88 1.41
CA THR A 74 2.73 8.77 2.60
C THR A 74 2.03 9.40 3.79
N GLU A 75 2.13 8.77 4.96
CA GLU A 75 1.61 9.32 6.21
C GLU A 75 2.74 9.59 7.22
N GLU A 76 2.58 10.66 8.00
CA GLU A 76 3.45 10.95 9.14
C GLU A 76 3.14 9.99 10.28
N VAL A 77 4.09 9.11 10.60
CA VAL A 77 3.92 8.13 11.67
C VAL A 77 4.59 8.63 12.94
N TYR A 78 3.83 8.56 14.03
CA TYR A 78 4.28 8.85 15.38
C TYR A 78 4.19 7.57 16.22
N LYS A 79 5.05 7.48 17.24
CA LYS A 79 5.13 6.32 18.14
C LYS A 79 3.82 6.03 18.88
N ASP A 80 3.04 7.06 19.14
CA ASP A 80 1.72 6.98 19.74
C ASP A 80 0.80 8.09 19.20
N GLY A 81 -0.51 7.93 19.44
CA GLY A 81 -1.51 8.93 19.04
C GLY A 81 -1.43 10.26 19.79
N ALA A 82 -0.56 10.39 20.81
CA ALA A 82 -0.27 11.65 21.48
C ALA A 82 0.84 12.44 20.77
N GLY A 83 1.51 11.86 19.75
CA GLY A 83 2.56 12.51 18.99
C GLY A 83 3.86 12.67 19.77
N SER A 84 4.13 11.78 20.73
CA SER A 84 5.27 11.92 21.65
C SER A 84 6.64 11.85 20.95
N GLU A 85 6.72 11.11 19.84
CA GLU A 85 7.94 10.90 19.07
C GLU A 85 7.58 10.70 17.59
N TYR A 86 8.15 11.55 16.72
CA TYR A 86 8.01 11.43 15.27
C TYR A 86 8.94 10.35 14.73
N LEU A 87 8.39 9.39 14.00
CA LEU A 87 9.11 8.23 13.47
C LEU A 87 9.46 8.38 11.98
N GLY A 88 8.89 9.34 11.28
CA GLY A 88 9.11 9.58 9.84
C GLY A 88 7.84 9.50 9.00
N GLU A 89 8.01 9.62 7.68
CA GLU A 89 6.96 9.37 6.68
C GLU A 89 7.04 7.93 6.20
N TYR A 90 5.87 7.28 6.07
CA TYR A 90 5.78 5.87 5.68
C TYR A 90 4.67 5.65 4.65
N TYR A 91 4.85 4.64 3.82
CA TYR A 91 3.82 4.02 3.01
C TYR A 91 3.07 2.97 3.83
N SER A 92 1.76 2.81 3.60
CA SER A 92 0.96 1.76 4.25
C SER A 92 0.83 0.54 3.33
N VAL A 93 1.07 -0.65 3.87
CA VAL A 93 0.84 -1.93 3.19
C VAL A 93 -0.19 -2.73 3.97
N HIS A 94 -1.33 -2.96 3.34
CA HIS A 94 -2.39 -3.78 3.91
C HIS A 94 -2.26 -5.21 3.39
N VAL A 95 -2.10 -6.14 4.31
CA VAL A 95 -2.04 -7.57 4.01
C VAL A 95 -3.39 -8.19 4.33
N SER A 96 -3.99 -8.82 3.32
CA SER A 96 -5.29 -9.47 3.43
C SER A 96 -5.27 -10.85 2.79
N GLU A 97 -6.14 -11.72 3.27
CA GLU A 97 -6.51 -12.96 2.59
C GLU A 97 -7.69 -12.64 1.66
N MET A 98 -7.49 -12.85 0.35
CA MET A 98 -8.48 -12.57 -0.69
C MET A 98 -9.20 -13.86 -1.07
N TRP A 99 -10.52 -13.79 -1.06
CA TRP A 99 -11.44 -14.83 -1.51
C TRP A 99 -12.22 -14.33 -2.74
N GLU A 100 -12.97 -15.22 -3.40
CA GLU A 100 -13.76 -14.83 -4.58
C GLU A 100 -14.86 -13.80 -4.25
N ASP A 101 -15.46 -13.86 -3.07
CA ASP A 101 -16.62 -13.06 -2.67
C ASP A 101 -16.35 -12.08 -1.52
N HIS A 102 -15.22 -12.21 -0.83
CA HIS A 102 -14.86 -11.37 0.31
C HIS A 102 -13.34 -11.23 0.50
N SER A 103 -12.94 -10.43 1.47
CA SER A 103 -11.55 -10.34 1.92
C SER A 103 -11.47 -10.30 3.43
N VAL A 104 -10.41 -10.86 4.00
CA VAL A 104 -10.13 -10.84 5.43
C VAL A 104 -8.85 -10.05 5.64
N SER A 105 -8.93 -8.97 6.42
CA SER A 105 -7.75 -8.16 6.76
C SER A 105 -6.92 -8.85 7.85
N TRP A 106 -5.61 -8.98 7.64
CA TRP A 106 -4.69 -9.64 8.57
C TRP A 106 -3.85 -8.63 9.33
N SER A 107 -3.17 -7.76 8.59
CA SER A 107 -2.24 -6.81 9.18
C SER A 107 -2.02 -5.60 8.30
N THR A 108 -1.48 -4.56 8.93
CA THR A 108 -1.00 -3.38 8.23
C THR A 108 0.44 -3.15 8.63
N PHE A 109 1.28 -2.84 7.65
CA PHE A 109 2.67 -2.49 7.84
C PHE A 109 2.91 -1.08 7.34
N TYR A 110 3.87 -0.40 7.97
CA TYR A 110 4.39 0.86 7.50
C TYR A 110 5.80 0.65 6.97
N VAL A 111 6.07 1.08 5.76
CA VAL A 111 7.41 1.01 5.15
C VAL A 111 7.93 2.42 4.96
N SER A 112 9.11 2.73 5.52
CA SER A 112 9.65 4.09 5.48
C SER A 112 9.84 4.55 4.03
N VAL A 113 9.69 5.85 3.78
CA VAL A 113 9.96 6.43 2.44
C VAL A 113 11.40 6.22 1.96
N ASN A 114 12.31 5.94 2.88
CA ASN A 114 13.72 5.64 2.60
C ASN A 114 13.99 4.14 2.38
N PHE A 115 12.96 3.29 2.52
CA PHE A 115 13.03 1.83 2.36
C PHE A 115 14.06 1.13 3.26
N ASP A 116 14.27 1.66 4.46
CA ASP A 116 15.23 1.14 5.44
C ASP A 116 14.56 0.58 6.70
N LYS A 117 13.26 0.86 6.91
CA LYS A 117 12.55 0.48 8.12
C LYS A 117 11.13 0.03 7.83
N VAL A 118 10.74 -1.09 8.44
CA VAL A 118 9.35 -1.57 8.48
C VAL A 118 8.82 -1.48 9.91
N LEU A 119 7.62 -0.93 10.07
CA LEU A 119 6.87 -0.96 11.33
C LEU A 119 5.64 -1.83 11.17
N TRP A 120 5.35 -2.62 12.19
CA TRP A 120 4.10 -3.35 12.25
C TRP A 120 3.05 -2.53 12.99
N LYS A 121 1.95 -2.19 12.29
CA LYS A 121 0.77 -1.58 12.89
C LYS A 121 -0.09 -2.65 13.55
N ASP A 122 -0.09 -2.66 14.88
CA ASP A 122 -1.04 -3.47 15.63
C ASP A 122 -2.40 -2.76 15.69
N MET A 123 -3.47 -3.44 15.28
CA MET A 123 -4.83 -2.98 15.56
C MET A 123 -5.19 -3.42 16.98
N VAL A 124 -4.71 -2.67 17.99
CA VAL A 124 -5.21 -2.87 19.36
C VAL A 124 -6.67 -2.45 19.36
N GLY A 125 -7.55 -3.45 19.48
CA GLY A 125 -8.99 -3.24 19.56
C GLY A 125 -9.31 -2.16 20.58
N LEU A 126 -10.04 -1.15 20.14
CA LEU A 126 -10.78 -0.26 21.03
C LEU A 126 -11.52 -1.18 22.01
N ALA A 127 -11.08 -1.12 23.26
CA ALA A 127 -11.40 -2.09 24.29
C ALA A 127 -12.91 -2.21 24.50
N ASP A 128 -13.51 -3.26 23.92
CA ASP A 128 -14.71 -3.91 24.45
C ASP A 128 -14.96 -5.32 23.85
N SER A 129 -13.94 -5.99 23.29
CA SER A 129 -14.13 -7.38 22.85
C SER A 129 -12.92 -8.26 23.08
N GLU A 130 -13.17 -9.35 23.80
CA GLU A 130 -12.30 -10.44 24.20
C GLU A 130 -11.59 -11.08 23.00
N PHE A 131 -10.42 -10.57 22.61
CA PHE A 131 -9.49 -11.35 21.79
C PHE A 131 -8.07 -11.17 22.35
N GLU A 132 -7.58 -12.21 23.05
CA GLU A 132 -6.16 -12.34 23.41
C GLU A 132 -5.36 -12.59 22.12
N VAL A 133 -4.70 -11.56 21.60
CA VAL A 133 -3.77 -11.70 20.48
C VAL A 133 -2.38 -12.05 21.03
N TYR A 134 -1.99 -13.31 20.89
CA TYR A 134 -0.61 -13.76 21.10
C TYR A 134 0.23 -13.35 19.89
N THR A 135 1.12 -12.36 20.03
CA THR A 135 2.10 -12.05 18.97
C THR A 135 3.51 -12.30 19.49
N PHE A 136 4.21 -13.23 18.87
CA PHE A 136 5.63 -13.50 19.08
C PHE A 136 6.32 -13.37 17.72
N ILE A 137 7.01 -12.26 17.44
CA ILE A 137 7.96 -12.18 16.31
C ILE A 137 9.18 -11.36 16.76
N ARG A 138 10.36 -11.92 16.51
CA ARG A 138 11.68 -11.27 16.75
C ARG A 138 12.05 -10.48 15.50
N GLY A 139 12.41 -9.20 15.64
CA GLY A 139 13.15 -8.46 14.61
C GLY A 139 12.54 -7.13 14.18
N VAL A 140 11.23 -6.92 14.34
CA VAL A 140 10.54 -5.67 13.99
C VAL A 140 10.09 -4.93 15.25
N GLU A 141 10.31 -3.61 15.27
CA GLU A 141 9.74 -2.77 16.33
C GLU A 141 8.22 -2.72 16.18
N LYS A 142 7.50 -3.36 17.11
CA LYS A 142 6.04 -3.37 17.17
C LYS A 142 5.57 -2.05 17.77
N PHE A 143 4.74 -1.30 17.04
CA PHE A 143 4.14 -0.05 17.51
C PHE A 143 2.62 -0.15 17.56
N VAL A 144 2.01 0.42 18.59
CA VAL A 144 0.56 0.59 18.69
C VAL A 144 0.22 1.94 18.08
N VAL A 145 -0.17 1.95 16.81
CA VAL A 145 -0.59 3.19 16.12
C VAL A 145 -2.10 3.34 16.28
N LEU A 146 -2.50 4.20 17.21
CA LEU A 146 -3.89 4.59 17.39
C LEU A 146 -4.23 5.69 16.39
N SER A 147 -4.99 5.34 15.35
CA SER A 147 -5.59 6.32 14.45
C SER A 147 -6.50 7.26 15.27
N LYS A 148 -6.33 8.57 15.12
CA LYS A 148 -7.22 9.56 15.73
C LYS A 148 -8.63 9.41 15.12
N PRO A 149 -9.72 9.56 15.90
CA PRO A 149 -11.09 9.50 15.37
C PRO A 149 -11.36 10.58 14.31
#